data_AF-A0A1Q6V2S7-F1
#
_entry.id   AF-A0A1Q6V2S7-F1
#
_cell.length_a   1.000
_cell.length_b   1.000
_cell.length_c   1.000
_cell.angle_alpha   90.00
_cell.angle_beta   90.00
_cell.angle_gamma   90.00
#
_symmetry.space_group_name_H-M   'P 1'
#
loop_
_entity.id
_entity.type
_entity.pdbx_description
1 polymer ?
#
loop_
_entity_poly.entity_id
_entity_poly.type
_entity_poly.pdbx_seq_one_letter_code
_entity_poly.pdbx_strand_id
1 'polypeptide(L)'
;MLKFENTTERESFENTIDFQGLKIKPIQALYDNQKQWNITDRFGNEWNVVFTGNVNEFYLYNVPHLSCDKPFRIDFVMTGNNIEIHKSLKNGRNIASERLLKQFSQLILMVNCFYKFGYMK
;
A
#
# COMPACT_ATOMS: atom_id res chain seq x y z
N MET A 1 -4.88 -16.48 1.20
CA MET A 1 -5.45 -15.34 0.46
C MET A 1 -6.46 -14.66 1.36
N LEU A 2 -6.38 -13.33 1.53
CA LEU A 2 -7.30 -12.57 2.37
C LEU A 2 -8.07 -11.58 1.48
N LYS A 3 -9.40 -11.55 1.60
CA LYS A 3 -10.29 -10.62 0.87
C LYS A 3 -11.01 -9.72 1.86
N PHE A 4 -11.15 -8.45 1.52
CA PHE A 4 -11.91 -7.48 2.30
C PHE A 4 -12.34 -6.29 1.44
N GLU A 5 -13.32 -5.53 1.93
CA GLU A 5 -13.84 -4.35 1.26
C GLU A 5 -13.41 -3.08 2.01
N ASN A 6 -13.05 -2.04 1.24
CA ASN A 6 -12.80 -0.71 1.75
C ASN A 6 -14.09 0.12 1.80
N THR A 7 -14.62 0.30 3.00
CA THR A 7 -15.80 1.14 3.27
C THR A 7 -15.43 2.55 3.73
N THR A 8 -14.16 2.94 3.69
CA THR A 8 -13.71 4.25 4.16
C THR A 8 -14.31 5.37 3.31
N GLU A 9 -14.91 6.34 4.00
CA GLU A 9 -15.45 7.56 3.43
C GLU A 9 -14.35 8.60 3.21
N ARG A 10 -14.56 9.50 2.23
CA ARG A 10 -13.57 10.49 1.83
C ARG A 10 -13.18 11.43 2.97
N GLU A 11 -14.17 11.96 3.70
CA GLU A 11 -13.93 12.88 4.83
C GLU A 11 -13.09 12.21 5.93
N SER A 12 -13.43 10.96 6.29
CA SER A 12 -12.66 10.17 7.25
C SER A 12 -11.21 9.93 6.80
N PHE A 13 -11.01 9.73 5.50
CA PHE A 13 -9.68 9.54 4.93
C PHE A 13 -8.86 10.83 4.92
N GLU A 14 -9.46 11.96 4.55
CA GLU A 14 -8.80 13.27 4.56
C GLU A 14 -8.35 13.65 5.99
N ASN A 15 -9.21 13.43 6.99
CA ASN A 15 -8.84 13.58 8.40
C ASN A 15 -7.65 12.68 8.81
N THR A 16 -7.58 11.46 8.26
CA THR A 16 -6.47 10.53 8.53
C THR A 16 -5.16 11.02 7.91
N ILE A 17 -5.20 11.50 6.66
CA ILE A 17 -4.04 12.10 5.98
C ILE A 17 -3.49 13.26 6.81
N ASP A 18 -4.36 14.16 7.26
CA ASP A 18 -3.97 15.36 8.00
C ASP A 18 -3.39 15.01 9.37
N PHE A 19 -4.03 14.10 10.12
CA PHE A 19 -3.56 13.66 11.42
C PHE A 19 -2.19 12.97 11.36
N GLN A 20 -2.02 12.05 10.39
CA GLN A 20 -0.78 11.29 10.20
C GLN A 20 0.29 12.05 9.41
N GLY A 21 -0.05 13.21 8.84
CA GLY A 21 0.83 14.00 7.98
C GLY A 21 1.32 13.22 6.76
N LEU A 22 0.45 12.37 6.18
CA LEU A 22 0.80 11.51 5.05
C LEU A 22 1.12 12.35 3.82
N LYS A 23 2.21 12.02 3.16
CA LYS A 23 2.62 12.63 1.90
C LYS A 23 2.74 11.54 0.85
N ILE A 24 2.15 11.76 -0.30
CA ILE A 24 2.27 10.89 -1.47
C ILE A 24 2.95 11.65 -2.60
N LYS A 25 3.93 11.01 -3.24
CA LYS A 25 4.65 11.58 -4.39
C LYS A 25 4.82 10.53 -5.47
N PRO A 26 4.51 10.85 -6.75
CA PRO A 26 4.91 9.98 -7.85
C PRO A 26 6.44 9.95 -7.93
N ILE A 27 7.00 8.79 -8.23
CA ILE A 27 8.42 8.59 -8.46
C ILE A 27 8.64 7.87 -9.78
N GLN A 28 9.85 7.97 -10.33
CA GLN A 28 10.21 7.31 -11.57
C GLN A 28 10.11 5.80 -11.40
N ALA A 29 9.25 5.17 -12.20
CA ALA A 29 9.11 3.72 -12.22
C ALA A 29 10.33 3.07 -12.92
N LEU A 30 10.56 1.80 -12.60
CA LEU A 30 11.65 1.01 -13.21
C LEU A 30 11.34 0.59 -14.65
N TYR A 31 10.06 0.48 -14.99
CA TYR A 31 9.59 0.03 -16.29
C TYR A 31 8.48 0.97 -16.79
N ASP A 32 8.43 1.21 -18.11
CA ASP A 32 7.53 2.21 -18.72
C ASP A 32 6.04 1.89 -18.53
N ASN A 33 5.69 0.61 -18.36
CA ASN A 33 4.32 0.18 -18.13
C ASN A 33 3.90 0.29 -16.65
N GLN A 34 4.80 0.65 -15.75
CA GLN A 34 4.54 0.75 -14.32
C GLN A 34 4.31 2.20 -13.89
N LYS A 35 3.58 2.35 -12.80
CA LYS A 35 3.50 3.61 -12.06
C LYS A 35 3.90 3.36 -10.62
N GLN A 36 4.61 4.30 -10.03
CA GLN A 36 5.11 4.15 -8.68
C GLN A 36 4.92 5.43 -7.88
N TRP A 37 4.53 5.24 -6.62
CA TRP A 37 4.38 6.32 -5.67
C TRP A 37 5.12 5.98 -4.39
N ASN A 38 5.79 6.98 -3.84
CA ASN A 38 6.36 6.95 -2.52
C ASN A 38 5.37 7.58 -1.54
N ILE A 39 5.16 6.95 -0.40
CA ILE A 39 4.33 7.44 0.68
C ILE A 39 5.19 7.53 1.94
N THR A 40 5.14 8.68 2.59
CA THR A 40 5.84 8.95 3.85
C THR A 40 4.86 9.47 4.89
N ASP A 41 5.02 9.04 6.14
CA ASP A 41 4.27 9.58 7.28
C ASP A 41 5.10 10.60 8.09
N ARG A 42 4.45 11.26 9.06
CA ARG A 42 5.12 12.22 9.95
C ARG A 42 6.17 11.61 10.89
N PHE A 43 6.21 10.29 11.02
CA PHE A 43 7.14 9.56 11.88
C PHE A 43 8.39 9.09 11.12
N GLY A 44 8.46 9.39 9.81
CA GLY A 44 9.57 9.01 8.96
C GLY A 44 9.49 7.57 8.45
N ASN A 45 8.33 6.90 8.57
CA ASN A 45 8.11 5.64 7.87
C ASN A 45 7.87 5.92 6.39
N GLU A 46 8.49 5.10 5.54
CA GLU A 46 8.45 5.26 4.09
C GLU A 46 8.15 3.93 3.40
N TRP A 47 7.26 3.96 2.41
CA TRP A 47 6.93 2.81 1.59
C TRP A 47 6.58 3.19 0.17
N ASN A 48 6.79 2.25 -0.74
CA ASN A 48 6.52 2.40 -2.15
C ASN A 48 5.36 1.53 -2.58
N VAL A 49 4.43 2.13 -3.30
CA VAL A 49 3.31 1.47 -3.98
C VAL A 49 3.64 1.42 -5.46
N VAL A 50 3.56 0.24 -6.06
CA VAL A 50 3.83 0.04 -7.48
C VAL A 50 2.62 -0.60 -8.13
N PHE A 51 2.12 0.06 -9.17
CA PHE A 51 1.20 -0.53 -10.13
C PHE A 51 2.01 -1.33 -11.15
N THR A 52 1.70 -2.61 -11.32
CA THR A 52 2.53 -3.52 -12.12
C THR A 52 2.39 -3.31 -13.63
N GLY A 53 1.42 -2.50 -14.06
CA GLY A 53 1.02 -2.34 -15.46
C GLY A 53 -0.10 -3.29 -15.88
N ASN A 54 -0.40 -4.32 -15.07
CA ASN A 54 -1.57 -5.17 -15.24
C ASN A 54 -2.78 -4.56 -14.56
N VAL A 55 -3.99 -4.87 -15.05
CA VAL A 55 -5.24 -4.30 -14.52
C VAL A 55 -5.37 -4.60 -13.03
N ASN A 56 -5.48 -3.53 -12.23
CA ASN A 56 -5.74 -3.57 -10.79
C ASN A 56 -4.68 -4.29 -9.92
N GLU A 57 -3.51 -4.63 -10.46
CA GLU A 57 -2.46 -5.32 -9.73
C GLU A 57 -1.43 -4.35 -9.14
N PHE A 58 -1.16 -4.52 -7.85
CA PHE A 58 -0.23 -3.69 -7.11
C PHE A 58 0.69 -4.53 -6.24
N TYR A 59 1.86 -3.98 -5.96
CA TYR A 59 2.63 -4.40 -4.80
C TYR A 59 3.09 -3.21 -3.97
N LEU A 60 3.24 -3.48 -2.68
CA LEU A 60 3.63 -2.51 -1.67
C LEU A 60 4.81 -3.03 -0.88
N TYR A 61 5.82 -2.21 -0.67
CA TYR A 61 7.01 -2.59 0.08
C TYR A 61 7.58 -1.40 0.85
N ASN A 62 8.22 -1.65 2.00
CA ASN A 62 8.94 -0.59 2.70
C ASN A 62 10.23 -0.23 1.98
N VAL A 63 10.59 1.05 2.07
CA VAL A 63 11.92 1.51 1.67
C VAL A 63 12.89 1.15 2.81
N PRO A 64 13.98 0.41 2.54
CA PRO A 64 14.97 0.11 3.57
C PRO A 64 15.63 1.41 4.04
N HIS A 65 15.54 1.68 5.34
CA HIS A 65 16.36 2.68 6.01
C HIS A 65 17.40 1.98 6.88
N LEU A 66 18.52 2.67 7.13
CA LEU A 66 19.65 2.18 7.93
C LEU A 66 19.28 1.63 9.33
N SER A 67 18.06 1.90 9.83
CA SER A 67 17.56 1.48 11.15
C SER A 67 16.38 0.48 11.11
N CYS A 68 15.84 0.13 9.94
CA CYS A 68 14.67 -0.74 9.82
C CYS A 68 14.92 -1.89 8.84
N ASP A 69 15.75 -2.86 9.27
CA ASP A 69 16.17 -4.07 8.54
C ASP A 69 15.09 -5.13 8.33
N LYS A 70 13.81 -4.74 8.37
CA LYS A 70 12.68 -5.67 8.30
C LYS A 70 11.92 -5.47 6.99
N PRO A 71 12.40 -6.05 5.87
CA PRO A 71 11.72 -5.92 4.60
C PRO A 71 10.35 -6.59 4.65
N PHE A 72 9.32 -5.86 4.22
CA PHE A 72 8.02 -6.40 3.90
C PHE A 72 7.66 -6.14 2.45
N ARG A 73 6.88 -7.05 1.88
CA ARG A 73 6.24 -6.88 0.57
C ARG A 73 4.84 -7.45 0.63
N ILE A 74 3.88 -6.78 0.00
CA ILE A 74 2.51 -7.25 -0.12
C ILE A 74 2.13 -7.13 -1.58
N ASP A 75 1.68 -8.22 -2.19
CA ASP A 75 1.13 -8.26 -3.54
C ASP A 75 -0.40 -8.38 -3.41
N PHE A 76 -1.14 -7.46 -4.02
CA PHE A 76 -2.59 -7.37 -3.88
C PHE A 76 -3.27 -6.83 -5.14
N VAL A 77 -4.54 -7.17 -5.29
CA VAL A 77 -5.42 -6.69 -6.36
C VAL A 77 -6.47 -5.76 -5.78
N MET A 78 -6.79 -4.67 -6.48
CA MET A 78 -7.84 -3.72 -6.08
C MET A 78 -8.87 -3.51 -7.18
N THR A 79 -10.08 -4.03 -7.00
CA THR A 79 -11.19 -3.84 -7.95
C THR A 79 -12.27 -2.98 -7.31
N GLY A 80 -12.20 -1.67 -7.54
CA GLY A 80 -13.02 -0.69 -6.85
C GLY A 80 -12.68 -0.66 -5.35
N ASN A 81 -13.67 -0.93 -4.49
CA ASN A 81 -13.47 -1.05 -3.04
C ASN A 81 -12.96 -2.44 -2.61
N ASN A 82 -13.03 -3.44 -3.49
CA ASN A 82 -12.66 -4.81 -3.14
C ASN A 82 -11.15 -5.01 -3.24
N ILE A 83 -10.57 -5.59 -2.19
CA ILE A 83 -9.14 -5.82 -2.07
C ILE A 83 -8.88 -7.30 -1.84
N GLU A 84 -7.88 -7.84 -2.53
CA GLU A 84 -7.45 -9.22 -2.41
C GLU A 84 -5.94 -9.32 -2.22
N ILE A 85 -5.49 -9.81 -1.07
CA ILE A 85 -4.07 -10.05 -0.80
C ILE A 85 -3.70 -11.45 -1.29
N HIS A 86 -2.87 -11.50 -2.32
CA HIS A 86 -2.41 -12.74 -2.95
C HIS A 86 -1.21 -13.30 -2.21
N LYS A 87 -0.27 -12.42 -1.86
CA LYS A 87 0.98 -12.81 -1.22
C LYS A 87 1.45 -11.69 -0.30
N SER A 88 2.10 -12.07 0.80
CA SER A 88 2.93 -11.12 1.52
C SER A 88 4.16 -11.81 2.11
N LEU A 89 5.20 -11.00 2.26
CA LEU A 89 6.49 -11.34 2.83
C LEU A 89 6.74 -10.37 3.99
N LYS A 90 7.24 -10.89 5.11
CA LYS A 90 7.76 -10.06 6.21
C LYS A 90 9.00 -10.72 6.78
N ASN A 91 10.09 -9.95 6.91
CA ASN A 91 11.38 -10.44 7.41
C ASN A 91 11.87 -11.68 6.63
N GLY A 92 11.73 -11.67 5.30
CA GLY A 92 12.13 -12.78 4.44
C GLY A 92 11.24 -14.02 4.50
N ARG A 93 10.13 -13.99 5.25
CA ARG A 93 9.20 -15.13 5.37
C ARG A 93 7.86 -14.81 4.74
N ASN A 94 7.33 -15.76 3.96
CA ASN A 94 5.97 -15.68 3.44
C ASN A 94 4.98 -15.75 4.61
N ILE A 95 3.99 -14.87 4.59
CA ILE A 95 2.88 -14.90 5.55
C ILE A 95 1.68 -15.56 4.85
N ALA A 96 1.32 -16.75 5.32
CA ALA A 96 0.12 -17.46 4.86
C ALA A 96 -1.07 -17.31 5.84
N SER A 97 -0.81 -16.96 7.10
CA SER A 97 -1.84 -16.86 8.13
C SER A 97 -2.68 -15.61 7.94
N GLU A 98 -4.00 -15.78 7.79
CA GLU A 98 -4.96 -14.68 7.67
C GLU A 98 -4.84 -13.68 8.84
N ARG A 99 -4.71 -14.19 10.08
CA ARG A 99 -4.51 -13.36 11.27
C ARG A 99 -3.31 -12.41 11.13
N LEU A 100 -2.22 -12.91 10.57
CA LEU A 100 -1.02 -12.11 10.33
C LEU A 100 -1.17 -11.20 9.12
N LEU A 101 -1.93 -11.57 8.09
CA LEU A 101 -2.20 -10.69 6.94
C LEU A 101 -2.97 -9.43 7.36
N LYS A 102 -3.85 -9.52 8.36
CA LYS A 102 -4.60 -8.37 8.90
C LYS A 102 -3.73 -7.22 9.40
N GLN A 103 -2.46 -7.47 9.73
CA GLN A 103 -1.53 -6.41 10.13
C GLN A 103 -1.27 -5.37 9.00
N PHE A 104 -1.52 -5.75 7.75
CA PHE A 104 -1.31 -4.88 6.58
C PHE A 104 -2.60 -4.21 6.10
N SER A 105 -3.76 -4.56 6.65
CA SER A 105 -5.06 -4.09 6.16
C SER A 105 -5.15 -2.57 6.15
N GLN A 106 -4.73 -1.91 7.24
CA GLN A 106 -4.77 -0.44 7.32
C GLN A 106 -3.95 0.23 6.22
N LEU A 107 -2.75 -0.30 5.97
CA LEU A 107 -1.85 0.24 4.95
C LEU A 107 -2.45 0.09 3.54
N ILE A 108 -3.05 -1.05 3.24
CA ILE A 108 -3.65 -1.31 1.93
C ILE A 108 -4.96 -0.53 1.76
N LEU A 109 -5.74 -0.36 2.84
CA LEU A 109 -6.93 0.52 2.83
C LEU A 109 -6.55 1.95 2.48
N MET A 110 -5.46 2.48 3.05
CA MET A 110 -4.96 3.82 2.68
C MET A 110 -4.59 3.89 1.20
N VAL A 111 -3.88 2.88 0.67
CA VAL A 111 -3.53 2.82 -0.76
C VAL A 111 -4.79 2.79 -1.64
N ASN A 112 -5.78 1.98 -1.27
CA ASN A 112 -7.04 1.94 -2.00
C ASN A 112 -7.78 3.28 -1.96
N CYS A 113 -7.78 3.98 -0.82
CA CYS A 113 -8.33 5.35 -0.73
C CYS A 113 -7.57 6.35 -1.61
N PHE A 114 -6.23 6.33 -1.61
CA PHE A 114 -5.44 7.19 -2.50
C PHE A 114 -5.80 6.97 -3.97
N TYR A 115 -5.97 5.71 -4.37
CA TYR A 115 -6.40 5.36 -5.72
C TYR A 115 -7.84 5.83 -5.98
N LYS A 116 -8.79 5.43 -5.13
CA LYS A 116 -10.23 5.73 -5.25
C LYS A 116 -10.53 7.23 -5.29
N PHE A 117 -9.85 8.03 -4.49
CA PHE A 117 -10.06 9.48 -4.39
C PHE A 117 -9.14 10.30 -5.30
N GLY A 118 -8.34 9.65 -6.15
CA GLY A 118 -7.60 10.31 -7.23
C GLY A 118 -6.30 11.02 -6.80
N TYR A 119 -5.70 10.61 -5.68
CA TYR A 119 -4.39 11.07 -5.23
C TYR A 119 -3.23 10.36 -5.96
N MET A 120 -3.47 9.16 -6.49
CA MET A 120 -2.55 8.42 -7.36
C MET A 120 -2.92 8.60 -8.82
N LYS A 121 -2.38 9.65 -9.46
CA LYS A 121 -2.54 9.90 -10.91
C LYS A 121 -1.37 9.34 -11.70
#